data_AF-A0A376KML0-F1
#
_entry.id   AF-A0A376KML0-F1
#
_cell.length_a   1.000
_cell.length_b   1.000
_cell.length_c   1.000
_cell.angle_alpha   90.00
_cell.angle_beta   90.00
_cell.angle_gamma   90.00
#
_symmetry.space_group_name_H-M   'P 1'
#
loop_
_entity.id
_entity.type
_entity.pdbx_description
1 polymer ?
#
loop_
_entity_poly.entity_id
_entity_poly.type
_entity_poly.pdbx_seq_one_letter_code
_entity_poly.pdbx_strand_id
1 'polypeptide(L)'
;MAGPRGIQSPGLDPLTALGIEARTPAERRAYAEKWVKEEYARTEKELAFQREVDAAWKRLYPGKLPVSMGNTGVLTGDTGGRLALFVKAKDCASCDIRLSKVLASGKPVDIYLVDSQGKDGLLRQWAREHNIPPEKVRSRHITLNHDAGRWLRFGEGQMPVVLQQGADGWRVAAF
;
A
#
# COMPACT_ATOMS: atom_id res chain seq x y z
N MET A 1 11.55 -15.78 38.29
CA MET A 1 12.92 -15.42 38.76
C MET A 1 12.82 -14.89 40.18
N ALA A 2 13.73 -15.28 41.07
CA ALA A 2 13.83 -14.70 42.41
C ALA A 2 14.77 -13.47 42.37
N GLY A 3 14.38 -12.36 43.00
CA GLY A 3 15.17 -11.11 43.06
C GLY A 3 14.46 -9.89 42.43
N PRO A 4 15.07 -8.69 42.49
CA PRO A 4 14.43 -7.44 42.07
C PRO A 4 13.90 -7.46 40.64
N ARG A 5 14.60 -8.13 39.71
CA ARG A 5 14.14 -8.29 38.32
C ARG A 5 12.83 -9.06 38.19
N GLY A 6 12.54 -9.99 39.11
CA GLY A 6 11.27 -10.71 39.13
C GLY A 6 10.07 -9.82 39.43
N ILE A 7 10.29 -8.70 40.13
CA ILE A 7 9.25 -7.70 40.46
C ILE A 7 9.26 -6.56 39.42
N GLN A 8 10.44 -6.04 39.08
CA GLN A 8 10.60 -4.89 38.18
C GLN A 8 10.36 -5.23 36.70
N SER A 9 10.64 -6.47 36.29
CA SER A 9 10.53 -6.90 34.90
C SER A 9 10.10 -8.37 34.82
N PRO A 10 8.84 -8.70 35.21
CA PRO A 10 8.33 -10.07 35.12
C PRO A 10 8.43 -10.62 33.69
N GLY A 11 8.94 -11.85 33.55
CA GLY A 11 9.09 -12.51 32.25
C GLY A 11 10.29 -12.06 31.40
N LEU A 12 11.15 -11.17 31.91
CA LEU A 12 12.40 -10.82 31.24
C LEU A 12 13.27 -12.07 31.02
N ASP A 13 13.91 -12.17 29.86
CA ASP A 13 14.75 -13.32 29.57
C ASP A 13 15.93 -13.39 30.56
N PRO A 14 16.35 -14.62 30.97
CA PRO A 14 17.37 -14.77 31.98
C PRO A 14 18.73 -14.14 31.64
N LEU A 15 19.13 -14.12 30.36
CA LEU A 15 20.42 -13.57 29.96
C LEU A 15 20.44 -12.04 30.05
N THR A 16 19.37 -11.38 29.65
CA THR A 16 19.20 -9.94 29.84
C THR A 16 19.16 -9.58 31.33
N ALA A 17 18.43 -10.35 32.14
CA ALA A 17 18.40 -10.15 33.59
C ALA A 17 19.81 -10.27 34.21
N LEU A 18 20.58 -11.30 33.85
CA LEU A 18 21.96 -11.50 34.32
C LEU A 18 22.92 -10.42 33.80
N GLY A 19 22.77 -9.99 32.55
CA GLY A 19 23.62 -8.94 31.96
C GLY A 19 23.42 -7.57 32.63
N ILE A 20 22.17 -7.21 32.95
CA ILE A 20 21.83 -5.97 33.67
C ILE A 20 22.36 -6.00 35.10
N GLU A 21 22.20 -7.13 35.80
CA GLU A 21 22.60 -7.30 37.20
C GLU A 21 24.08 -7.71 37.37
N ALA A 22 24.85 -7.77 36.28
CA ALA A 22 26.27 -8.15 36.29
C ALA A 22 27.10 -7.17 37.12
N ARG A 23 27.87 -7.70 38.07
CA ARG A 23 28.62 -6.92 39.06
C ARG A 23 29.98 -6.46 38.54
N THR A 24 30.51 -7.17 37.54
CA THR A 24 31.80 -6.86 36.94
C THR A 24 31.71 -6.69 35.41
N PRO A 25 32.63 -5.93 34.79
CA PRO A 25 32.71 -5.83 33.34
C PRO A 25 32.92 -7.20 32.65
N ALA A 26 33.65 -8.12 33.28
CA ALA A 26 33.90 -9.45 32.74
C ALA A 26 32.63 -10.31 32.71
N GLU A 27 31.85 -10.32 33.80
CA GLU A 27 30.54 -10.97 33.85
C GLU A 27 29.59 -10.39 32.80
N ARG A 28 29.53 -9.06 32.70
CA ARG A 28 28.68 -8.37 31.73
C ARG A 28 29.03 -8.75 30.30
N ARG A 29 30.32 -8.83 29.98
CA ARG A 29 30.82 -9.29 28.67
C ARG A 29 30.37 -10.73 28.40
N ALA A 30 30.59 -11.64 29.35
CA ALA A 30 30.23 -13.05 29.18
C ALA A 30 28.72 -13.24 28.95
N TYR A 31 27.86 -12.50 29.64
CA TYR A 31 26.41 -12.56 29.42
C TYR A 31 26.00 -11.94 28.09
N ALA A 32 26.58 -10.80 27.70
CA ALA A 32 26.31 -10.20 26.39
C ALA A 32 26.69 -11.14 25.23
N GLU A 33 27.83 -11.81 25.31
CA GLU A 33 28.25 -12.80 24.30
C GLU A 33 27.29 -13.99 24.20
N LYS A 34 26.75 -14.45 25.33
CA LYS A 34 25.71 -15.50 25.33
C LYS A 34 24.41 -14.99 24.70
N TRP A 35 23.98 -13.79 25.06
CA TRP A 35 22.76 -13.18 24.56
C TRP A 35 22.80 -13.02 23.04
N VAL A 36 23.91 -12.52 22.49
CA VAL A 36 24.08 -12.37 21.04
C VAL A 36 24.01 -13.72 20.31
N LYS A 37 24.58 -14.80 20.89
CA LYS A 37 24.50 -16.14 20.28
C LYS A 37 23.07 -16.66 20.24
N GLU A 38 22.28 -16.46 21.30
CA GLU A 38 20.88 -16.85 21.33
C GLU A 38 20.04 -16.02 20.35
N GLU A 39 20.27 -14.71 20.28
CA GLU A 39 19.53 -13.83 19.37
C GLU A 39 19.88 -14.11 17.91
N TYR A 40 21.12 -14.48 17.61
CA TYR A 40 21.51 -14.98 16.29
C TYR A 40 20.73 -16.25 15.92
N ALA A 41 20.70 -17.25 16.81
CA ALA A 41 19.98 -18.50 16.58
C ALA A 41 18.45 -18.29 16.46
N ARG A 42 17.90 -17.34 17.20
CA ARG A 42 16.49 -16.94 17.08
C ARG A 42 16.21 -16.30 15.72
N THR A 43 17.05 -15.33 15.33
CA THR A 43 16.94 -14.64 14.04
C THR A 43 16.99 -15.62 12.87
N GLU A 44 17.86 -16.63 12.92
CA GLU A 44 17.93 -17.67 11.88
C GLU A 44 16.61 -18.44 11.73
N LYS A 45 15.91 -18.73 12.84
CA LYS A 45 14.58 -19.38 12.81
C LYS A 45 13.52 -18.47 12.21
N GLU A 46 13.51 -17.19 12.60
CA GLU A 46 12.58 -16.20 12.07
C GLU A 46 12.80 -15.99 10.57
N LEU A 47 14.05 -15.93 10.11
CA LEU A 47 14.40 -15.81 8.70
C LEU A 47 14.01 -17.06 7.90
N ALA A 48 14.22 -18.26 8.46
CA ALA A 48 13.78 -19.49 7.83
C ALA A 48 12.26 -19.52 7.64
N PHE A 49 11.50 -19.07 8.64
CA PHE A 49 10.05 -18.95 8.53
C PHE A 49 9.63 -17.88 7.53
N GLN A 50 10.29 -16.71 7.51
CA GLN A 50 10.00 -15.65 6.55
C GLN A 50 10.16 -16.12 5.10
N ARG A 51 11.19 -16.92 4.80
CA ARG A 51 11.38 -17.51 3.46
C ARG A 51 10.19 -18.39 3.05
N GLU A 52 9.62 -19.15 3.99
CA GLU A 52 8.44 -19.96 3.71
C GLU A 52 7.18 -19.10 3.58
N VAL A 53 7.03 -18.03 4.37
CA VAL A 53 5.96 -17.05 4.19
C VAL A 53 6.01 -16.45 2.78
N ASP A 54 7.19 -16.05 2.30
CA ASP A 54 7.38 -15.53 0.95
C ASP A 54 7.01 -16.57 -0.12
N ALA A 55 7.39 -17.83 0.08
CA ALA A 55 7.04 -18.93 -0.81
C ALA A 55 5.52 -19.20 -0.80
N ALA A 56 4.90 -19.19 0.38
CA ALA A 56 3.47 -19.36 0.55
C ALA A 56 2.69 -18.26 -0.16
N TRP A 57 3.15 -17.01 -0.08
CA TRP A 57 2.52 -15.90 -0.79
C TRP A 57 2.49 -16.13 -2.30
N LYS A 58 3.61 -16.57 -2.90
CA LYS A 58 3.68 -16.86 -4.33
C LYS A 58 2.70 -17.96 -4.75
N ARG A 59 2.47 -18.97 -3.89
CA ARG A 59 1.53 -20.06 -4.16
C ARG A 59 0.07 -19.63 -4.01
N LEU A 60 -0.24 -18.88 -2.95
CA LEU A 60 -1.61 -18.52 -2.60
C LEU A 60 -2.13 -17.28 -3.35
N TYR A 61 -1.26 -16.33 -3.68
CA TYR A 61 -1.60 -15.06 -4.30
C TYR A 61 -0.70 -14.75 -5.50
N PRO A 62 -0.70 -15.59 -6.55
CA PRO A 62 0.10 -15.36 -7.74
C PRO A 62 -0.26 -14.01 -8.38
N GLY A 63 0.75 -13.22 -8.74
CA GLY A 63 0.57 -11.91 -9.38
C GLY A 63 0.22 -10.76 -8.43
N LYS A 64 0.04 -11.01 -7.12
CA LYS A 64 -0.14 -9.95 -6.11
C LYS A 64 1.16 -9.71 -5.35
N LEU A 65 1.56 -8.45 -5.18
CA LEU A 65 2.74 -8.10 -4.39
C LEU A 65 2.43 -8.18 -2.88
N PRO A 66 3.28 -8.83 -2.04
CA PRO A 66 3.12 -8.85 -0.58
C PRO A 66 3.10 -7.46 0.03
N VAL A 67 3.92 -6.57 -0.51
CA VAL A 67 3.94 -5.15 -0.18
C VAL A 67 3.82 -4.38 -1.48
N SER A 68 2.69 -3.70 -1.66
CA SER A 68 2.57 -2.68 -2.69
C SER A 68 3.00 -1.36 -2.04
N MET A 69 4.25 -0.96 -2.28
CA MET A 69 4.68 0.41 -2.06
C MET A 69 3.85 1.25 -3.03
N GLY A 70 2.70 1.78 -2.60
CA GLY A 70 1.75 2.52 -3.43
C GLY A 70 2.51 3.48 -4.33
N ASN A 71 2.65 3.13 -5.61
CA ASN A 71 3.79 3.61 -6.36
C ASN A 71 3.70 5.13 -6.50
N THR A 72 4.84 5.76 -6.20
CA THR A 72 5.17 7.18 -6.10
C THR A 72 4.89 8.01 -7.35
N GLY A 73 4.22 7.48 -8.36
CA GLY A 73 3.81 8.22 -9.57
C GLY A 73 4.20 7.56 -10.87
N VAL A 74 4.89 6.41 -10.84
CA VAL A 74 5.21 5.67 -12.06
C VAL A 74 4.13 4.62 -12.29
N LEU A 75 3.32 4.85 -13.33
CA LEU A 75 2.45 3.84 -13.95
C LEU A 75 3.38 2.71 -14.44
N THR A 76 3.44 1.61 -13.70
CA THR A 76 4.28 0.46 -14.06
C THR A 76 3.56 -0.35 -15.13
N GLY A 77 4.23 -0.63 -16.25
CA GLY A 77 3.65 -1.37 -17.37
C GLY A 77 2.93 -0.49 -18.41
N ASP A 78 3.53 0.64 -18.77
CA ASP A 78 2.96 1.53 -19.78
C ASP A 78 2.78 0.85 -21.14
N THR A 79 1.57 0.39 -21.42
CA THR A 79 1.17 -0.15 -22.73
C THR A 79 0.78 0.93 -23.73
N GLY A 80 0.87 2.21 -23.36
CA GLY A 80 0.29 3.32 -24.13
C GLY A 80 -1.25 3.36 -24.12
N GLY A 81 -1.90 2.45 -23.38
CA GLY A 81 -3.36 2.35 -23.32
C GLY A 81 -4.03 3.48 -22.53
N ARG A 82 -5.34 3.66 -22.78
CA ARG A 82 -6.22 4.60 -22.07
C ARG A 82 -6.25 4.27 -20.58
N LEU A 83 -6.34 5.28 -19.72
CA LEU A 83 -6.44 5.13 -18.28
C LEU A 83 -7.91 5.15 -17.82
N ALA A 84 -8.21 4.48 -16.72
CA ALA A 84 -9.45 4.67 -15.96
C ALA A 84 -9.09 5.03 -14.53
N LEU A 85 -9.58 6.18 -14.05
CA LEU A 85 -9.33 6.67 -12.70
C LEU A 85 -10.63 6.59 -11.90
N PHE A 86 -10.62 5.89 -10.78
CA PHE A 86 -11.72 5.84 -9.82
C PHE A 86 -11.39 6.68 -8.60
N VAL A 87 -12.29 7.61 -8.28
CA VAL A 87 -12.15 8.57 -7.18
C VAL A 87 -13.47 8.74 -6.43
N LYS A 88 -13.40 9.23 -5.19
CA LYS A 88 -14.55 9.76 -4.45
C LYS A 88 -14.44 11.27 -4.35
N ALA A 89 -15.58 11.96 -4.36
CA ALA A 89 -15.66 13.38 -4.07
C ALA A 89 -15.41 13.66 -2.59
N LYS A 90 -15.83 12.74 -1.70
CA LYS A 90 -15.71 12.90 -0.24
C LYS A 90 -14.84 11.81 0.38
N ASP A 91 -14.25 12.15 1.53
CA ASP A 91 -13.48 11.23 2.38
C ASP A 91 -12.34 10.51 1.63
N CYS A 92 -11.63 11.25 0.76
CA CYS A 92 -10.52 10.72 -0.03
C CYS A 92 -9.37 11.72 -0.18
N ALA A 93 -8.52 11.85 0.84
CA ALA A 93 -7.39 12.78 0.81
C ALA A 93 -6.37 12.48 -0.32
N SER A 94 -6.23 11.21 -0.73
CA SER A 94 -5.32 10.78 -1.79
C SER A 94 -5.88 10.96 -3.21
N CYS A 95 -7.20 11.19 -3.37
CA CYS A 95 -7.84 11.30 -4.68
C CYS A 95 -7.29 12.48 -5.49
N ASP A 96 -7.06 13.62 -4.85
CA ASP A 96 -6.53 14.82 -5.52
C ASP A 96 -5.10 14.63 -6.01
N ILE A 97 -4.26 14.00 -5.17
CA ILE A 97 -2.87 13.70 -5.52
C ILE A 97 -2.83 12.77 -6.74
N ARG A 98 -3.69 11.73 -6.76
CA ARG A 98 -3.72 10.78 -7.86
C ARG A 98 -4.31 11.40 -9.13
N LEU A 99 -5.38 12.19 -9.01
CA LEU A 99 -5.99 12.93 -10.11
C LEU A 99 -4.96 13.84 -10.78
N SER A 100 -4.23 14.65 -10.00
CA SER A 100 -3.19 15.55 -10.51
C SER A 100 -2.12 14.79 -11.31
N LYS A 101 -1.63 13.66 -10.79
CA LYS A 101 -0.64 12.81 -11.49
C LYS A 101 -1.20 12.22 -12.79
N VAL A 102 -2.45 11.76 -12.78
CA VAL A 102 -3.09 11.19 -13.97
C VAL A 102 -3.28 12.26 -15.05
N LEU A 103 -3.74 13.46 -14.69
CA LEU A 103 -3.89 14.57 -15.63
C LEU A 103 -2.54 15.05 -16.19
N ALA A 104 -1.49 15.09 -15.36
CA ALA A 104 -0.14 15.44 -15.76
C ALA A 104 0.49 14.43 -16.74
N SER A 105 0.04 13.17 -16.74
CA SER A 105 0.51 12.15 -17.70
C SER A 105 0.15 12.46 -19.15
N GLY A 106 -0.85 13.33 -19.38
CA GLY A 106 -1.32 13.69 -20.72
C GLY A 106 -1.98 12.54 -21.49
N LYS A 107 -2.24 11.40 -20.83
CA LYS A 107 -2.90 10.26 -21.45
C LYS A 107 -4.42 10.45 -21.47
N PRO A 108 -5.10 9.87 -22.48
CA PRO A 108 -6.54 9.82 -22.45
C PRO A 108 -7.03 9.04 -21.22
N VAL A 109 -8.04 9.56 -20.52
CA VAL A 109 -8.51 9.02 -19.24
C VAL A 109 -10.03 9.04 -19.10
N ASP A 110 -10.59 7.95 -18.57
CA ASP A 110 -11.96 7.88 -18.09
C ASP A 110 -12.00 8.04 -16.57
N ILE A 111 -12.57 9.14 -16.09
CA ILE A 111 -12.69 9.40 -14.67
C ILE A 111 -14.08 8.93 -14.21
N TYR A 112 -14.11 8.09 -13.17
CA TYR A 112 -15.30 7.53 -12.57
C TYR A 112 -15.44 8.04 -11.14
N LEU A 113 -16.54 8.75 -10.87
CA LEU A 113 -16.86 9.23 -9.54
C LEU A 113 -17.72 8.20 -8.80
N VAL A 114 -17.14 7.56 -7.79
CA VAL A 114 -17.71 6.39 -7.10
C VAL A 114 -18.89 6.74 -6.20
N ASP A 115 -18.82 7.89 -5.53
CA ASP A 115 -19.84 8.39 -4.61
C ASP A 115 -20.81 9.39 -5.28
N SER A 116 -20.84 9.41 -6.62
CA SER A 116 -21.71 10.31 -7.38
C SER A 116 -23.21 9.98 -7.30
N GLN A 117 -23.56 8.75 -6.89
CA GLN A 117 -24.95 8.27 -6.79
C GLN A 117 -25.77 8.43 -8.09
N GLY A 118 -25.10 8.44 -9.26
CA GLY A 118 -25.76 8.68 -10.55
C GLY A 118 -26.26 10.12 -10.75
N LYS A 119 -25.86 11.07 -9.89
CA LYS A 119 -26.30 12.46 -9.97
C LYS A 119 -25.33 13.29 -10.81
N ASP A 120 -25.73 13.59 -12.04
CA ASP A 120 -25.00 14.46 -12.96
C ASP A 120 -24.57 15.81 -12.35
N GLY A 121 -25.40 16.39 -11.49
CA GLY A 121 -25.11 17.65 -10.82
C GLY A 121 -23.84 17.57 -9.96
N LEU A 122 -23.68 16.48 -9.21
CA LEU A 122 -22.48 16.24 -8.40
C LEU A 122 -21.25 16.04 -9.27
N LEU A 123 -21.38 15.29 -10.36
CA LEU A 123 -20.27 15.04 -11.29
C LEU A 123 -19.78 16.33 -11.95
N ARG A 124 -20.71 17.21 -12.38
CA ARG A 124 -20.38 18.52 -12.94
C ARG A 124 -19.78 19.47 -11.92
N GLN A 125 -20.28 19.46 -10.68
CA GLN A 125 -19.73 20.28 -9.59
C GLN A 125 -18.30 19.84 -9.27
N TRP A 126 -18.10 18.54 -9.04
CA TRP A 126 -16.79 17.94 -8.81
C TRP A 126 -15.79 18.32 -9.91
N ALA A 127 -16.19 18.19 -11.18
CA ALA A 127 -15.33 18.55 -12.31
C ALA A 127 -14.89 20.03 -12.30
N ARG A 128 -15.75 20.95 -11.84
CA ARG A 128 -15.41 22.38 -11.72
C ARG A 128 -14.47 22.62 -10.54
N GLU A 129 -14.74 22.01 -9.39
CA GLU A 129 -13.91 22.13 -8.17
C GLU A 129 -12.47 21.64 -8.43
N HIS A 130 -12.32 20.57 -9.22
CA HIS A 130 -11.00 20.03 -9.60
C HIS A 130 -10.44 20.59 -10.91
N ASN A 131 -11.02 21.67 -11.45
CA ASN A 131 -10.55 22.36 -12.67
C ASN A 131 -10.35 21.43 -13.88
N ILE A 132 -11.26 20.47 -14.07
CA ILE A 132 -11.20 19.56 -15.22
C ILE A 132 -11.40 20.36 -16.52
N PRO A 133 -10.46 20.33 -17.48
CA PRO A 133 -10.52 21.20 -18.64
C PRO A 133 -11.68 20.84 -19.60
N PRO A 134 -12.68 21.72 -19.82
CA PRO A 134 -13.87 21.41 -20.61
C PRO A 134 -13.57 21.01 -22.06
N GLU A 135 -12.53 21.58 -22.65
CA GLU A 135 -12.08 21.27 -24.01
C GLU A 135 -11.51 19.85 -24.14
N LYS A 136 -10.81 19.36 -23.10
CA LYS A 136 -10.36 17.96 -23.02
C LYS A 136 -11.54 16.99 -22.84
N VAL A 137 -12.61 17.43 -22.17
CA VAL A 137 -13.85 16.64 -22.07
C VAL A 137 -14.57 16.58 -23.41
N ARG A 138 -14.71 17.72 -24.10
CA ARG A 138 -15.35 17.81 -25.43
C ARG A 138 -14.64 16.96 -26.49
N SER A 139 -13.31 16.93 -26.46
CA SER A 139 -12.48 16.10 -27.35
C SER A 139 -12.41 14.62 -26.95
N ARG A 140 -13.08 14.21 -25.86
CA ARG A 140 -13.04 12.84 -25.29
C ARG A 140 -11.65 12.39 -24.84
N HIS A 141 -10.72 13.32 -24.73
CA HIS A 141 -9.43 13.04 -24.10
C HIS A 141 -9.63 12.72 -22.62
N ILE A 142 -10.55 13.42 -21.95
CA ILE A 142 -11.05 13.10 -20.62
C ILE A 142 -12.53 12.72 -20.75
N THR A 143 -12.98 11.66 -20.09
CA THR A 143 -14.42 11.44 -19.85
C THR A 143 -14.73 11.50 -18.37
N LEU A 144 -15.94 11.95 -18.04
CA LEU A 144 -16.46 12.01 -16.68
C LEU A 144 -17.65 11.06 -16.61
N ASN A 145 -17.62 10.13 -15.66
CA ASN A 145 -18.58 9.04 -15.58
C ASN A 145 -19.02 8.80 -14.13
N HIS A 146 -20.20 8.21 -13.99
CA HIS A 146 -20.63 7.61 -12.73
C HIS A 146 -20.03 6.20 -12.59
N ASP A 147 -19.55 5.85 -11.40
CA ASP A 147 -19.27 4.45 -11.15
C ASP A 147 -20.59 3.66 -11.09
N ALA A 148 -20.58 2.51 -11.76
CA ALA A 148 -21.70 1.57 -11.79
C ALA A 148 -21.24 0.20 -11.26
N GLY A 149 -20.42 0.20 -10.21
CA GLY A 149 -19.80 -1.00 -9.63
C GLY A 149 -18.52 -1.46 -10.35
N ARG A 150 -17.96 -0.65 -11.26
CA ARG A 150 -16.72 -0.96 -11.96
C ARG A 150 -15.53 -0.86 -11.01
N TRP A 151 -15.58 0.10 -10.08
CA TRP A 151 -14.58 0.25 -9.03
C TRP A 151 -14.40 -1.03 -8.21
N LEU A 152 -15.50 -1.62 -7.74
CA LEU A 152 -15.44 -2.85 -6.94
C LEU A 152 -14.94 -4.05 -7.77
N ARG A 153 -15.38 -4.14 -9.03
CA ARG A 153 -15.05 -5.26 -9.92
C ARG A 153 -13.59 -5.27 -10.37
N PHE A 154 -13.02 -4.10 -10.66
CA PHE A 154 -11.70 -3.99 -11.28
C PHE A 154 -10.65 -3.27 -10.43
N GLY A 155 -11.07 -2.47 -9.45
CA GLY A 155 -10.21 -1.65 -8.59
C GLY A 155 -9.83 -2.29 -7.26
N GLU A 156 -10.14 -3.57 -7.06
CA GLU A 156 -9.86 -4.34 -5.83
C GLU A 156 -10.34 -3.68 -4.53
N GLY A 157 -11.35 -2.80 -4.59
CA GLY A 157 -11.88 -2.07 -3.44
C GLY A 157 -10.94 -1.01 -2.86
N GLN A 158 -9.84 -0.67 -3.56
CA GLN A 158 -8.90 0.37 -3.12
C GLN A 158 -9.25 1.74 -3.73
N MET A 159 -8.98 2.82 -2.99
CA MET A 159 -9.35 4.18 -3.37
C MET A 159 -8.22 5.18 -3.05
N PRO A 160 -7.84 6.07 -4.01
CA PRO A 160 -8.15 6.01 -5.43
C PRO A 160 -7.52 4.78 -6.09
N VAL A 161 -7.93 4.50 -7.33
CA VAL A 161 -7.29 3.46 -8.13
C VAL A 161 -7.27 3.86 -9.60
N VAL A 162 -6.14 3.59 -10.25
CA VAL A 162 -5.92 3.79 -11.68
C VAL A 162 -5.78 2.43 -12.34
N LEU A 163 -6.59 2.21 -13.37
CA LEU A 163 -6.47 1.08 -14.27
C LEU A 163 -5.87 1.55 -15.59
N GLN A 164 -5.13 0.67 -16.25
CA GLN A 164 -4.66 0.87 -17.62
C GLN A 164 -5.25 -0.20 -18.52
N GLN A 165 -5.68 0.22 -19.71
CA GLN A 165 -6.16 -0.68 -20.75
C GLN A 165 -4.98 -1.45 -21.37
N GLY A 166 -4.99 -2.78 -21.24
CA GLY A 166 -4.08 -3.70 -21.91
C GLY A 166 -4.79 -4.56 -22.97
N ALA A 167 -4.05 -5.50 -23.57
CA ALA A 167 -4.59 -6.44 -24.56
C ALA A 167 -5.72 -7.31 -23.98
N ASP A 168 -5.59 -7.73 -22.73
CA ASP A 168 -6.56 -8.60 -22.03
C ASP A 168 -7.61 -7.80 -21.22
N GLY A 169 -7.69 -6.47 -21.43
CA GLY A 169 -8.62 -5.59 -20.72
C GLY A 169 -7.97 -4.72 -19.64
N TRP A 170 -8.78 -4.28 -18.68
CA TRP A 170 -8.35 -3.36 -17.62
C TRP A 170 -7.53 -4.06 -16.54
N ARG A 171 -6.39 -3.49 -16.19
CA ARG A 171 -5.55 -3.96 -15.08
C ARG A 171 -5.16 -2.80 -14.18
N VAL A 172 -5.05 -3.06 -12.88
CA VAL A 172 -4.60 -2.06 -11.90
C VAL A 172 -3.18 -1.62 -12.26
N ALA A 173 -2.99 -0.32 -12.43
CA ALA A 173 -1.73 0.31 -12.78
C ALA A 173 -1.15 1.16 -11.62
N ALA A 174 -2.02 1.71 -10.76
CA ALA A 174 -1.63 2.40 -9.53
C ALA A 174 -2.82 2.53 -8.56
N PHE A 175 -2.51 2.83 -7.29
CA PHE A 175 -3.48 3.24 -6.27
C PHE A 175 -3.25 4.71 -5.93
#